data_AF-A0A959HJQ6-F1
#
_entry.id   AF-A0A959HJQ6-F1
#
_cell.length_a   1.000
_cell.length_b   1.000
_cell.length_c   1.000
_cell.angle_alpha   90.00
_cell.angle_beta   90.00
_cell.angle_gamma   90.00
#
_symmetry.space_group_name_H-M   'P 1'
#
loop_
_entity.id
_entity.type
_entity.pdbx_description
1 polymer ?
#
loop_
_entity_poly.entity_id
_entity_poly.type
_entity_poly.pdbx_seq_one_letter_code
_entity_poly.pdbx_strand_id
1 'polypeptide(L)'
;MSIQDILQQRIMVIDGAMGTMIQQYRLDEQGYRGERFADWHTDVKGNNDLLSITQPGIIEAIHKAYLEAGADIIETNTFNGTRISLADYDMQELAYEINLEAAKIARRAADAFTAKTPGKPRFVAGALGPTNKTGSISPDVNNPGKRGVSFDQLRDAYYEQAKGLMDGGADLLLVETIFDTLNAKAALFAIDVLFEEYGRRLPVMISGTITDASGRTLSGQTVEAFWISISHIPLLSVGLNCALGAKEMRPHLEDLSAVADCFVSAYPNAGLPNEFGEYDQPAEEMRDYIREFASSGFVNIIGGCCGTTPGHIRLMSEAVEGLPPRQIPKVPQYTMLSGLEPLIIRPDTNFVNVGERTNVTGSRKFARLIKSGDFQEALSVAQHQVEGGAQVIDVNMDEGLLDSEKAMAEFLHLVMSEPEIAKLPIMIDSSKFSVIEAGLKCVQGKCVVNSISMKEGEEAFIRQAKLVRRYGAAAVVMAFDEKGQADTIERKVSICERAYKILTEKVGFKPQDIIFDPNIFAVATGIEAHNEYAINYIEATRQIKQRCPGAMISGGVSNISFSFRGNNVVREAMHAAFLYHAIQAGMDMGI
;
A
#
# COMPACT_ATOMS: atom_id res chain seq x y z
N MET A 1 -15.71 3.97 -25.74
CA MET A 1 -14.54 4.75 -25.27
C MET A 1 -14.24 4.28 -23.87
N SER A 2 -12.99 3.93 -23.56
CA SER A 2 -12.63 3.51 -22.21
C SER A 2 -12.59 4.71 -21.26
N ILE A 3 -12.64 4.47 -19.94
CA ILE A 3 -12.50 5.55 -18.95
C ILE A 3 -11.13 6.23 -19.05
N GLN A 4 -10.07 5.47 -19.35
CA GLN A 4 -8.72 6.00 -19.57
C GLN A 4 -8.67 6.98 -20.74
N ASP A 5 -9.34 6.66 -21.86
CA ASP A 5 -9.38 7.55 -23.02
C ASP A 5 -10.06 8.89 -22.69
N ILE A 6 -11.09 8.86 -21.83
CA ILE A 6 -11.82 10.07 -21.41
C ILE A 6 -10.94 10.92 -20.49
N LEU A 7 -10.26 10.31 -19.51
CA LEU A 7 -9.39 11.00 -18.55
C LEU A 7 -8.17 11.68 -19.21
N GLN A 8 -7.74 11.18 -20.37
CA GLN A 8 -6.71 11.84 -21.18
C GLN A 8 -7.23 13.09 -21.90
N GLN A 9 -8.53 13.18 -22.16
CA GLN A 9 -9.14 14.24 -22.96
C GLN A 9 -9.77 15.33 -22.09
N ARG A 10 -10.33 14.98 -20.93
CA ARG A 10 -11.01 15.91 -20.03
C ARG A 10 -10.97 15.46 -18.59
N ILE A 11 -11.23 16.40 -17.69
CA ILE A 11 -11.47 16.13 -16.28
C ILE A 11 -12.84 15.44 -16.14
N MET A 12 -12.90 14.37 -15.34
CA MET A 12 -14.14 13.67 -15.00
C MET A 12 -14.63 14.07 -13.61
N VAL A 13 -15.94 13.90 -13.38
CA VAL A 13 -16.61 14.25 -12.13
C VAL A 13 -17.08 12.97 -11.43
N ILE A 14 -16.55 12.66 -10.26
CA ILE A 14 -17.14 11.69 -9.32
C ILE A 14 -18.23 12.37 -8.50
N ASP A 15 -19.18 11.62 -7.94
CA ASP A 15 -20.34 12.16 -7.24
C ASP A 15 -20.00 12.75 -5.85
N GLY A 16 -21.03 12.96 -5.04
CA GLY A 16 -20.93 13.55 -3.70
C GLY A 16 -21.33 12.58 -2.61
N ALA A 17 -21.53 13.10 -1.39
CA ALA A 17 -21.84 12.27 -0.22
C ALA A 17 -23.20 11.54 -0.27
N MET A 18 -23.18 10.23 -0.50
CA MET A 18 -24.32 9.32 -0.31
C MET A 18 -24.92 9.43 1.10
N GLY A 19 -24.08 9.39 2.14
CA GLY A 19 -24.53 9.46 3.54
C GLY A 19 -25.28 10.76 3.87
N THR A 20 -24.78 11.91 3.41
CA THR A 20 -25.43 13.22 3.59
C THR A 20 -26.80 13.24 2.91
N MET A 21 -26.93 12.64 1.72
CA MET A 21 -28.21 12.57 1.00
C MET A 21 -29.20 11.62 1.69
N ILE A 22 -28.75 10.48 2.23
CA ILE A 22 -29.60 9.55 3.01
C ILE A 22 -30.18 10.24 4.25
N GLN A 23 -29.38 11.03 4.97
CA GLN A 23 -29.81 11.74 6.18
C GLN A 23 -31.02 12.67 5.94
N GLN A 24 -31.16 13.24 4.74
CA GLN A 24 -32.27 14.13 4.38
C GLN A 24 -33.63 13.42 4.34
N TYR A 25 -33.65 12.10 4.13
CA TYR A 25 -34.88 11.29 4.16
C TYR A 25 -35.38 11.03 5.59
N ARG A 26 -34.57 11.31 6.62
CA ARG A 26 -34.93 11.20 8.04
C ARG A 26 -35.54 9.85 8.42
N LEU A 27 -34.97 8.77 7.87
CA LEU A 27 -35.42 7.41 8.15
C LEU A 27 -35.27 7.09 9.65
N ASP A 28 -36.30 6.46 10.21
CA ASP A 28 -36.27 5.87 11.54
C ASP A 28 -35.82 4.39 11.49
N GLU A 29 -35.80 3.73 12.63
CA GLU A 29 -35.39 2.32 12.74
C GLU A 29 -36.20 1.39 11.83
N GLN A 30 -37.52 1.61 11.72
CA GLN A 30 -38.38 0.82 10.84
C GLN A 30 -38.02 1.04 9.36
N GLY A 31 -37.70 2.29 9.00
CA GLY A 31 -37.21 2.63 7.66
C GLY A 31 -35.93 1.87 7.28
N TYR A 32 -34.98 1.72 8.20
CA TYR A 32 -33.75 0.96 7.94
C TYR A 32 -33.99 -0.55 7.83
N ARG A 33 -34.83 -1.11 8.71
CA ARG A 33 -35.16 -2.55 8.72
C ARG A 33 -35.88 -3.02 7.47
N GLY A 34 -36.79 -2.18 6.96
CA GLY A 34 -37.74 -2.61 5.94
C GLY A 34 -38.54 -3.84 6.38
N GLU A 35 -39.10 -4.58 5.41
CA GLU A 35 -39.90 -5.77 5.72
C GLU A 35 -39.05 -6.97 6.14
N ARG A 36 -37.88 -7.16 5.50
CA ARG A 36 -37.04 -8.35 5.70
C ARG A 36 -36.42 -8.44 7.10
N PHE A 37 -36.12 -7.31 7.72
CA PHE A 37 -35.42 -7.25 9.01
C PHE A 37 -36.28 -6.64 10.12
N ALA A 38 -37.60 -6.67 9.98
CA ALA A 38 -38.54 -6.12 10.96
C ALA A 38 -38.25 -6.62 12.39
N ASP A 39 -38.02 -7.92 12.54
CA ASP A 39 -37.77 -8.59 13.82
C ASP A 39 -36.27 -8.81 14.16
N TRP A 40 -35.35 -8.07 13.51
CA TRP A 40 -33.92 -8.17 13.82
C TRP A 40 -33.62 -7.83 15.29
N HIS A 41 -32.73 -8.57 15.95
CA HIS A 41 -32.58 -8.54 17.41
C HIS A 41 -31.84 -7.32 17.98
N THR A 42 -31.20 -6.51 17.12
CA THR A 42 -30.49 -5.27 17.47
C THR A 42 -30.91 -4.11 16.57
N ASP A 43 -30.67 -2.87 16.98
CA ASP A 43 -30.93 -1.69 16.17
C ASP A 43 -30.00 -1.64 14.95
N VAL A 44 -30.56 -1.28 13.80
CA VAL A 44 -29.83 -1.22 12.51
C VAL A 44 -29.79 0.18 11.90
N LYS A 45 -30.43 1.17 12.54
CA LYS A 45 -30.34 2.57 12.12
C LYS A 45 -28.89 3.04 12.11
N GLY A 46 -28.51 3.67 10.99
CA GLY A 46 -27.15 4.11 10.73
C GLY A 46 -26.35 3.16 9.82
N ASN A 47 -26.83 1.92 9.62
CA ASN A 47 -26.30 1.01 8.61
C ASN A 47 -26.79 1.45 7.21
N ASN A 48 -26.17 2.49 6.66
CA ASN A 48 -26.57 3.07 5.36
C ASN A 48 -26.47 2.06 4.22
N ASP A 49 -25.50 1.15 4.27
CA ASP A 49 -25.26 0.12 3.25
C ASP A 49 -26.45 -0.84 3.12
N LEU A 50 -27.13 -1.16 4.24
CA LEU A 50 -28.34 -1.99 4.28
C LEU A 50 -29.48 -1.42 3.43
N LEU A 51 -29.54 -0.10 3.26
CA LEU A 51 -30.58 0.58 2.48
C LEU A 51 -30.55 0.18 0.99
N SER A 52 -29.44 -0.37 0.50
CA SER A 52 -29.37 -0.97 -0.83
C SER A 52 -30.29 -2.20 -0.96
N ILE A 53 -30.64 -2.87 0.14
CA ILE A 53 -31.60 -3.98 0.18
C ILE A 53 -32.99 -3.48 0.60
N THR A 54 -33.06 -2.66 1.65
CA THR A 54 -34.34 -2.33 2.30
C THR A 54 -35.04 -1.11 1.69
N GLN A 55 -34.27 -0.17 1.12
CA GLN A 55 -34.76 1.06 0.51
C GLN A 55 -34.12 1.34 -0.87
N PRO A 56 -34.11 0.37 -1.81
CA PRO A 56 -33.37 0.49 -3.06
C PRO A 56 -33.81 1.69 -3.92
N GLY A 57 -35.08 2.09 -3.81
CA GLY A 57 -35.61 3.25 -4.52
C GLY A 57 -35.00 4.58 -4.06
N ILE A 58 -34.69 4.72 -2.77
CA ILE A 58 -34.02 5.91 -2.23
C ILE A 58 -32.60 6.00 -2.76
N ILE A 59 -31.84 4.89 -2.69
CA ILE A 59 -30.46 4.83 -3.18
C ILE A 59 -30.40 5.13 -4.69
N GLU A 60 -31.30 4.54 -5.48
CA GLU A 60 -31.38 4.82 -6.92
C GLU A 60 -31.70 6.29 -7.21
N ALA A 61 -32.58 6.91 -6.42
CA ALA A 61 -32.91 8.33 -6.57
C ALA A 61 -31.71 9.25 -6.28
N ILE A 62 -30.89 8.92 -5.27
CA ILE A 62 -29.69 9.69 -4.93
C ILE A 62 -28.66 9.61 -6.08
N HIS A 63 -28.38 8.42 -6.62
CA HIS A 63 -27.49 8.31 -7.79
C HIS A 63 -27.99 9.14 -8.97
N LYS A 64 -29.29 9.09 -9.28
CA LYS A 64 -29.89 9.89 -10.36
C LYS A 64 -29.69 11.39 -10.13
N ALA A 65 -29.85 11.86 -8.89
CA ALA A 65 -29.65 13.28 -8.56
C ALA A 65 -28.20 13.75 -8.84
N TYR A 66 -27.18 12.94 -8.53
CA TYR A 66 -25.80 13.26 -8.86
C TYR A 66 -25.49 13.15 -10.36
N LEU A 67 -26.08 12.17 -11.05
CA LEU A 67 -25.96 12.05 -12.51
C LEU A 67 -26.62 13.23 -13.25
N GLU A 68 -27.74 13.76 -12.74
CA GLU A 68 -28.39 14.98 -13.22
C GLU A 68 -27.56 16.24 -12.92
N ALA A 69 -26.81 16.24 -11.82
CA ALA A 69 -25.89 17.33 -11.49
C ALA A 69 -24.66 17.35 -12.40
N GLY A 70 -24.30 16.25 -13.06
CA GLY A 70 -23.22 16.22 -14.03
C GLY A 70 -22.16 15.15 -13.78
N ALA A 71 -22.30 14.34 -12.72
CA ALA A 71 -21.38 13.24 -12.41
C ALA A 71 -21.19 12.29 -13.61
N ASP A 72 -19.93 11.92 -13.82
CA ASP A 72 -19.47 10.91 -14.77
C ASP A 72 -19.30 9.54 -14.10
N ILE A 73 -18.90 9.55 -12.83
CA ILE A 73 -18.64 8.37 -12.00
C ILE A 73 -19.57 8.49 -10.78
N ILE A 74 -20.27 7.40 -10.44
CA ILE A 74 -21.04 7.30 -9.20
C ILE A 74 -20.49 6.17 -8.33
N GLU A 75 -20.34 6.45 -7.05
CA GLU A 75 -19.90 5.48 -6.05
C GLU A 75 -21.06 4.59 -5.60
N THR A 76 -20.83 3.29 -5.41
CA THR A 76 -21.82 2.39 -4.83
C THR A 76 -22.06 2.71 -3.35
N ASN A 77 -23.28 2.50 -2.85
CA ASN A 77 -23.60 2.64 -1.42
C ASN A 77 -23.06 1.43 -0.62
N THR A 78 -21.74 1.35 -0.49
CA THR A 78 -21.01 0.18 0.04
C THR A 78 -19.81 0.54 0.92
N PHE A 79 -19.73 1.77 1.44
CA PHE A 79 -18.62 2.24 2.25
C PHE A 79 -18.29 1.30 3.45
N ASN A 80 -19.32 0.78 4.12
CA ASN A 80 -19.20 -0.17 5.23
C ASN A 80 -19.71 -1.58 4.88
N GLY A 81 -19.82 -1.91 3.59
CA GLY A 81 -20.28 -3.21 3.09
C GLY A 81 -19.34 -4.38 3.35
N THR A 82 -18.59 -4.41 4.44
CA THR A 82 -17.68 -5.50 4.80
C THR A 82 -18.23 -6.30 5.97
N ARG A 83 -17.86 -7.59 6.07
CA ARG A 83 -18.17 -8.41 7.26
C ARG A 83 -17.70 -7.76 8.56
N ILE A 84 -16.59 -7.03 8.51
CA ILE A 84 -15.98 -6.38 9.68
C ILE A 84 -16.89 -5.25 10.19
N SER A 85 -17.30 -4.33 9.32
CA SER A 85 -18.17 -3.22 9.73
C SER A 85 -19.60 -3.69 10.04
N LEU A 86 -20.13 -4.66 9.29
CA LEU A 86 -21.48 -5.20 9.50
C LEU A 86 -21.61 -5.99 10.81
N ALA A 87 -20.50 -6.36 11.45
CA ALA A 87 -20.51 -7.00 12.76
C ALA A 87 -21.07 -6.09 13.86
N ASP A 88 -21.01 -4.77 13.71
CA ASP A 88 -21.61 -3.82 14.67
C ASP A 88 -23.16 -3.94 14.71
N TYR A 89 -23.75 -4.58 13.69
CA TYR A 89 -25.18 -4.83 13.52
C TYR A 89 -25.54 -6.33 13.50
N ASP A 90 -24.59 -7.22 13.79
CA ASP A 90 -24.71 -8.68 13.65
C ASP A 90 -25.08 -9.18 12.23
N MET A 91 -24.80 -8.37 11.20
CA MET A 91 -25.22 -8.60 9.80
C MET A 91 -24.09 -9.08 8.87
N GLN A 92 -23.05 -9.72 9.41
CA GLN A 92 -21.84 -10.08 8.65
C GLN A 92 -22.15 -10.92 7.39
N GLU A 93 -23.13 -11.82 7.46
CA GLU A 93 -23.51 -12.70 6.33
C GLU A 93 -24.16 -11.96 5.16
N LEU A 94 -24.52 -10.69 5.32
CA LEU A 94 -25.10 -9.86 4.25
C LEU A 94 -24.04 -9.14 3.43
N ALA A 95 -22.75 -9.22 3.77
CA ALA A 95 -21.68 -8.46 3.12
C ALA A 95 -21.71 -8.64 1.59
N TYR A 96 -21.63 -9.86 1.08
CA TYR A 96 -21.70 -10.10 -0.36
C TYR A 96 -22.99 -9.56 -1.01
N GLU A 97 -24.15 -9.83 -0.39
CA GLU A 97 -25.47 -9.45 -0.93
C GLU A 97 -25.65 -7.94 -1.02
N ILE A 98 -25.27 -7.21 0.03
CA ILE A 98 -25.34 -5.74 0.07
C ILE A 98 -24.55 -5.14 -1.08
N ASN A 99 -23.32 -5.61 -1.30
CA ASN A 99 -22.47 -5.09 -2.38
C ASN A 99 -23.00 -5.42 -3.77
N LEU A 100 -23.51 -6.65 -3.94
CA LEU A 100 -24.13 -7.09 -5.18
C LEU A 100 -25.32 -6.20 -5.56
N GLU A 101 -26.24 -5.97 -4.62
CA GLU A 101 -27.44 -5.17 -4.87
C GLU A 101 -27.12 -3.67 -5.02
N ALA A 102 -26.22 -3.13 -4.21
CA ALA A 102 -25.77 -1.74 -4.34
C ALA A 102 -25.16 -1.46 -5.73
N ALA A 103 -24.28 -2.36 -6.22
CA ALA A 103 -23.69 -2.24 -7.55
C ALA A 103 -24.75 -2.33 -8.66
N LYS A 104 -25.73 -3.23 -8.55
CA LYS A 104 -26.84 -3.32 -9.52
C LYS A 104 -27.69 -2.04 -9.55
N ILE A 105 -27.95 -1.42 -8.40
CA ILE A 105 -28.71 -0.16 -8.31
C ILE A 105 -27.96 0.96 -9.03
N ALA A 106 -26.67 1.14 -8.72
CA ALA A 106 -25.84 2.13 -9.38
C ALA A 106 -25.74 1.87 -10.90
N ARG A 107 -25.57 0.60 -11.31
CA ARG A 107 -25.52 0.20 -12.72
C ARG A 107 -26.77 0.59 -13.49
N ARG A 108 -27.95 0.31 -12.94
CA ARG A 108 -29.23 0.71 -13.56
C ARG A 108 -29.31 2.23 -13.75
N ALA A 109 -28.92 3.02 -12.75
CA ALA A 109 -28.92 4.47 -12.86
C ALA A 109 -27.92 4.97 -13.93
N ALA A 110 -26.69 4.47 -13.92
CA ALA A 110 -25.65 4.82 -14.88
C ALA A 110 -26.02 4.44 -16.33
N ASP A 111 -26.63 3.26 -16.54
CA ASP A 111 -27.08 2.82 -17.86
C ASP A 111 -28.24 3.66 -18.39
N ALA A 112 -29.21 3.99 -17.53
CA ALA A 112 -30.33 4.84 -17.90
C ALA A 112 -29.85 6.24 -18.34
N PHE A 113 -28.84 6.80 -17.68
CA PHE A 113 -28.27 8.11 -18.07
C PHE A 113 -27.40 8.00 -19.32
N THR A 114 -26.58 6.95 -19.42
CA THR A 114 -25.76 6.67 -20.62
C THR A 114 -26.64 6.54 -21.85
N ALA A 115 -27.77 5.84 -21.77
CA ALA A 115 -28.72 5.72 -22.87
C ALA A 115 -29.31 7.08 -23.30
N LYS A 116 -29.55 8.02 -22.37
CA LYS A 116 -30.04 9.37 -22.67
C LYS A 116 -29.00 10.23 -23.41
N THR A 117 -27.72 10.09 -23.06
CA THR A 117 -26.63 10.83 -23.72
C THR A 117 -25.43 9.92 -24.02
N PRO A 118 -25.48 9.13 -25.10
CA PRO A 118 -24.47 8.09 -25.40
C PRO A 118 -23.03 8.60 -25.55
N GLY A 119 -22.84 9.88 -25.89
CA GLY A 119 -21.52 10.52 -25.97
C GLY A 119 -20.84 10.79 -24.61
N LYS A 120 -21.57 10.62 -23.50
CA LYS A 120 -21.08 10.78 -22.12
C LYS A 120 -21.40 9.51 -21.33
N PRO A 121 -20.63 8.40 -21.48
CA PRO A 121 -20.88 7.20 -20.70
C PRO A 121 -20.68 7.45 -19.20
N ARG A 122 -21.49 6.78 -18.36
CA ARG A 122 -21.43 6.86 -16.90
C ARG A 122 -20.83 5.58 -16.35
N PHE A 123 -19.98 5.74 -15.35
CA PHE A 123 -19.24 4.65 -14.74
C PHE A 123 -19.68 4.42 -13.29
N VAL A 124 -19.67 3.16 -12.87
CA VAL A 124 -19.94 2.75 -11.49
C VAL A 124 -18.64 2.40 -10.80
N ALA A 125 -18.31 3.14 -9.75
CA ALA A 125 -17.21 2.87 -8.85
C ALA A 125 -17.70 2.00 -7.69
N GLY A 126 -17.25 0.75 -7.63
CA GLY A 126 -17.46 -0.12 -6.48
C GLY A 126 -16.64 0.38 -5.30
N ALA A 127 -17.26 1.09 -4.37
CA ALA A 127 -16.60 1.72 -3.23
C ALA A 127 -16.27 0.69 -2.13
N LEU A 128 -15.01 0.66 -1.71
CA LEU A 128 -14.49 -0.13 -0.59
C LEU A 128 -13.93 0.84 0.44
N GLY A 129 -14.69 1.09 1.51
CA GLY A 129 -14.23 1.92 2.62
C GLY A 129 -13.18 1.23 3.51
N PRO A 130 -12.63 1.94 4.49
CA PRO A 130 -11.48 1.48 5.27
C PRO A 130 -11.83 0.48 6.40
N THR A 131 -13.10 0.10 6.55
CA THR A 131 -13.68 -0.59 7.72
C THR A 131 -13.69 0.26 9.00
N ASN A 132 -14.25 -0.28 10.09
CA ASN A 132 -14.20 0.33 11.44
C ASN A 132 -13.00 -0.14 12.29
N LYS A 133 -12.03 -0.87 11.72
CA LYS A 133 -10.82 -1.37 12.42
C LYS A 133 -9.54 -0.95 11.70
N THR A 134 -8.48 -0.76 12.49
CA THR A 134 -7.12 -0.47 12.00
C THR A 134 -6.25 -1.73 12.04
N GLY A 135 -5.53 -2.00 10.96
CA GLY A 135 -4.53 -3.06 10.88
C GLY A 135 -3.16 -2.64 11.42
N SER A 136 -2.79 -1.36 11.32
CA SER A 136 -1.46 -0.86 11.73
C SER A 136 -1.45 -0.23 13.12
N ILE A 137 -2.58 0.26 13.61
CA ILE A 137 -2.70 0.97 14.89
C ILE A 137 -3.33 0.07 15.97
N SER A 138 -2.79 0.11 17.19
CA SER A 138 -3.38 -0.60 18.33
C SER A 138 -4.65 0.07 18.84
N PRO A 139 -5.71 -0.70 19.16
CA PRO A 139 -6.89 -0.18 19.85
C PRO A 139 -6.66 0.04 21.35
N ASP A 140 -5.50 -0.34 21.89
CA ASP A 140 -5.19 -0.31 23.33
C ASP A 140 -3.89 0.45 23.59
N VAL A 141 -4.00 1.63 24.20
CA VAL A 141 -2.86 2.51 24.51
C VAL A 141 -1.85 1.85 25.46
N ASN A 142 -2.29 0.91 26.30
CA ASN A 142 -1.41 0.20 27.24
C ASN A 142 -0.71 -1.01 26.59
N ASN A 143 -1.15 -1.41 25.40
CA ASN A 143 -0.55 -2.49 24.63
C ASN A 143 -0.36 -2.06 23.16
N PRO A 144 0.73 -1.32 22.86
CA PRO A 144 0.98 -0.81 21.50
C PRO A 144 1.13 -1.93 20.46
N GLY A 145 1.50 -3.15 20.86
CA GLY A 145 1.63 -4.29 19.95
C GLY A 145 0.31 -4.99 19.61
N LYS A 146 -0.80 -4.67 20.30
CA LYS A 146 -2.11 -5.28 20.06
C LYS A 146 -2.67 -4.83 18.71
N ARG A 147 -3.45 -5.69 18.05
CA ARG A 147 -4.21 -5.36 16.84
C ARG A 147 -5.67 -5.75 17.00
N GLY A 148 -6.57 -4.87 16.54
CA GLY A 148 -8.02 -5.09 16.59
C GLY A 148 -8.54 -5.99 15.48
N VAL A 149 -7.75 -6.13 14.41
CA VAL A 149 -8.01 -6.99 13.25
C VAL A 149 -6.67 -7.44 12.66
N SER A 150 -6.64 -8.63 12.06
CA SER A 150 -5.46 -9.13 11.33
C SER A 150 -5.52 -8.79 9.84
N PHE A 151 -4.36 -8.81 9.17
CA PHE A 151 -4.28 -8.63 7.71
C PHE A 151 -5.14 -9.65 6.95
N ASP A 152 -5.13 -10.92 7.38
CA ASP A 152 -5.91 -11.98 6.73
C ASP A 152 -7.43 -11.72 6.86
N GLN A 153 -7.90 -11.27 8.03
CA GLN A 153 -9.30 -10.87 8.22
C GLN A 153 -9.70 -9.69 7.33
N LEU A 154 -8.84 -8.67 7.21
CA LEU A 154 -9.06 -7.54 6.30
C LEU A 154 -9.10 -8.02 4.83
N ARG A 155 -8.13 -8.84 4.41
CA ARG A 155 -8.07 -9.40 3.06
C ARG A 155 -9.36 -10.15 2.74
N ASP A 156 -9.81 -11.03 3.62
CA ASP A 156 -10.98 -11.88 3.38
C ASP A 156 -12.26 -11.04 3.31
N ALA A 157 -12.39 -10.02 4.17
CA ALA A 157 -13.52 -9.10 4.14
C ALA A 157 -13.55 -8.26 2.84
N TYR A 158 -12.40 -7.75 2.40
CA TYR A 158 -12.30 -7.02 1.13
C TYR A 158 -12.50 -7.91 -0.08
N TYR A 159 -12.05 -9.17 -0.03
CA TYR A 159 -12.28 -10.15 -1.10
C TYR A 159 -13.78 -10.36 -1.31
N GLU A 160 -14.54 -10.62 -0.24
CA GLU A 160 -15.99 -10.82 -0.35
C GLU A 160 -16.70 -9.56 -0.87
N GLN A 161 -16.32 -8.39 -0.36
CA GLN A 161 -16.86 -7.10 -0.79
C GLN A 161 -16.61 -6.86 -2.28
N ALA A 162 -15.35 -6.92 -2.71
CA ALA A 162 -14.95 -6.72 -4.10
C ALA A 162 -15.62 -7.72 -5.04
N LYS A 163 -15.77 -8.98 -4.60
CA LYS A 163 -16.50 -10.01 -5.36
C LYS A 163 -17.95 -9.60 -5.60
N GLY A 164 -18.66 -9.16 -4.57
CA GLY A 164 -20.05 -8.68 -4.69
C GLY A 164 -20.18 -7.49 -5.66
N LEU A 165 -19.28 -6.51 -5.55
CA LEU A 165 -19.22 -5.35 -6.44
C LEU A 165 -18.97 -5.74 -7.90
N MET A 166 -18.02 -6.65 -8.15
CA MET A 166 -17.67 -7.14 -9.48
C MET A 166 -18.79 -7.96 -10.13
N ASP A 167 -19.47 -8.79 -9.34
CA ASP A 167 -20.63 -9.58 -9.78
C ASP A 167 -21.86 -8.71 -10.04
N GLY A 168 -21.98 -7.58 -9.31
CA GLY A 168 -23.07 -6.61 -9.46
C GLY A 168 -22.91 -5.63 -10.63
N GLY A 169 -21.77 -5.65 -11.30
CA GLY A 169 -21.53 -4.88 -12.52
C GLY A 169 -20.85 -3.54 -12.32
N ALA A 170 -20.05 -3.38 -11.27
CA ALA A 170 -19.15 -2.23 -11.15
C ALA A 170 -18.17 -2.17 -12.34
N ASP A 171 -17.88 -0.97 -12.84
CA ASP A 171 -16.92 -0.76 -13.93
C ASP A 171 -15.49 -0.66 -13.42
N LEU A 172 -15.32 -0.18 -12.19
CA LEU A 172 -14.05 0.03 -11.51
C LEU A 172 -14.21 -0.19 -10.01
N LEU A 173 -13.10 -0.43 -9.31
CA LEU A 173 -13.07 -0.57 -7.86
C LEU A 173 -12.38 0.64 -7.24
N LEU A 174 -12.94 1.19 -6.18
CA LEU A 174 -12.44 2.39 -5.49
C LEU A 174 -12.14 2.05 -4.03
N VAL A 175 -10.87 1.97 -3.66
CA VAL A 175 -10.45 1.85 -2.25
C VAL A 175 -10.27 3.25 -1.71
N GLU A 176 -11.19 3.72 -0.88
CA GLU A 176 -11.28 5.14 -0.51
C GLU A 176 -11.25 5.40 0.99
N THR A 177 -11.06 6.69 1.35
CA THR A 177 -10.96 7.16 2.73
C THR A 177 -9.92 6.37 3.54
N ILE A 178 -8.79 6.06 2.90
CA ILE A 178 -7.76 5.24 3.53
C ILE A 178 -7.09 6.07 4.63
N PHE A 179 -7.45 5.77 5.87
CA PHE A 179 -6.76 6.28 7.07
C PHE A 179 -5.60 5.37 7.49
N ASP A 180 -5.63 4.10 7.10
CA ASP A 180 -4.63 3.08 7.44
C ASP A 180 -4.17 2.35 6.17
N THR A 181 -2.91 2.58 5.79
CA THR A 181 -2.33 2.01 4.57
C THR A 181 -2.24 0.48 4.61
N LEU A 182 -2.16 -0.15 5.79
CA LEU A 182 -2.14 -1.61 5.88
C LEU A 182 -3.50 -2.21 5.48
N ASN A 183 -4.60 -1.53 5.80
CA ASN A 183 -5.94 -1.91 5.32
C ASN A 183 -6.02 -1.81 3.81
N ALA A 184 -5.52 -0.71 3.23
CA ALA A 184 -5.47 -0.56 1.78
C ALA A 184 -4.65 -1.67 1.12
N LYS A 185 -3.47 -2.02 1.66
CA LYS A 185 -2.68 -3.15 1.15
C LYS A 185 -3.43 -4.48 1.21
N ALA A 186 -4.22 -4.71 2.26
CA ALA A 186 -5.08 -5.90 2.34
C ALA A 186 -6.19 -5.89 1.27
N ALA A 187 -6.80 -4.73 1.00
CA ALA A 187 -7.76 -4.57 -0.09
C ALA A 187 -7.13 -4.83 -1.47
N LEU A 188 -5.96 -4.25 -1.75
CA LEU A 188 -5.24 -4.44 -3.01
C LEU A 188 -4.81 -5.90 -3.20
N PHE A 189 -4.40 -6.56 -2.13
CA PHE A 189 -4.11 -8.00 -2.15
C PHE A 189 -5.35 -8.79 -2.55
N ALA A 190 -6.49 -8.54 -1.91
CA ALA A 190 -7.75 -9.21 -2.21
C ALA A 190 -8.22 -9.00 -3.66
N ILE A 191 -8.09 -7.76 -4.16
CA ILE A 191 -8.41 -7.40 -5.54
C ILE A 191 -7.51 -8.13 -6.55
N ASP A 192 -6.19 -8.21 -6.30
CA ASP A 192 -5.27 -8.91 -7.21
C ASP A 192 -5.54 -10.43 -7.23
N VAL A 193 -5.93 -11.03 -6.10
CA VAL A 193 -6.39 -12.43 -6.05
C VAL A 193 -7.64 -12.62 -6.90
N LEU A 194 -8.66 -11.78 -6.72
CA LEU A 194 -9.90 -11.85 -7.52
C LEU A 194 -9.65 -11.68 -9.01
N PHE A 195 -8.74 -10.79 -9.40
CA PHE A 195 -8.38 -10.59 -10.80
C PHE A 195 -7.72 -11.83 -11.42
N GLU A 196 -6.88 -12.55 -10.66
CA GLU A 196 -6.29 -13.82 -11.10
C GLU A 196 -7.38 -14.89 -11.27
N GLU A 197 -8.33 -14.99 -10.33
CA GLU A 197 -9.43 -15.97 -10.37
C GLU A 197 -10.44 -15.72 -11.49
N TYR A 198 -10.82 -14.45 -11.71
CA TYR A 198 -11.79 -14.09 -12.75
C TYR A 198 -11.17 -14.04 -14.15
N GLY A 199 -9.83 -14.01 -14.25
CA GLY A 199 -9.12 -13.81 -15.52
C GLY A 199 -9.41 -12.46 -16.19
N ARG A 200 -9.93 -11.47 -15.44
CA ARG A 200 -10.19 -10.10 -15.91
C ARG A 200 -9.81 -9.09 -14.84
N ARG A 201 -9.38 -7.90 -15.26
CA ARG A 201 -9.04 -6.78 -14.36
C ARG A 201 -10.01 -5.63 -14.58
N LEU A 202 -10.50 -5.05 -13.49
CA LEU A 202 -11.14 -3.73 -13.52
C LEU A 202 -10.09 -2.65 -13.23
N PRO A 203 -10.28 -1.40 -13.71
CA PRO A 203 -9.50 -0.27 -13.23
C PRO A 203 -9.65 -0.12 -11.71
N VAL A 204 -8.57 0.23 -11.02
CA VAL A 204 -8.55 0.42 -9.57
C VAL A 204 -8.22 1.87 -9.26
N MET A 205 -9.07 2.52 -8.49
CA MET A 205 -8.84 3.85 -7.91
C MET A 205 -8.48 3.69 -6.44
N ILE A 206 -7.58 4.55 -5.96
CA ILE A 206 -7.23 4.64 -4.55
C ILE A 206 -7.40 6.08 -4.09
N SER A 207 -7.97 6.29 -2.91
CA SER A 207 -8.02 7.61 -2.28
C SER A 207 -7.65 7.55 -0.80
N GLY A 208 -6.62 8.31 -0.44
CA GLY A 208 -6.16 8.46 0.94
C GLY A 208 -6.89 9.60 1.66
N THR A 209 -6.86 9.57 3.00
CA THR A 209 -7.30 10.70 3.83
C THR A 209 -6.13 11.22 4.65
N ILE A 210 -5.92 12.54 4.60
CA ILE A 210 -4.95 13.25 5.45
C ILE A 210 -5.73 13.85 6.60
N THR A 211 -5.35 13.55 7.84
CA THR A 211 -6.22 13.82 9.01
C THR A 211 -6.12 15.24 9.53
N ASP A 212 -4.98 15.91 9.35
CA ASP A 212 -4.74 17.24 9.86
C ASP A 212 -3.62 17.96 9.08
N ALA A 213 -3.27 19.16 9.54
CA ALA A 213 -2.25 20.01 8.95
C ALA A 213 -0.83 19.44 8.98
N SER A 214 -0.57 18.31 9.66
CA SER A 214 0.73 17.62 9.62
C SER A 214 1.03 16.98 8.27
N GLY A 215 0.02 16.82 7.40
CA GLY A 215 0.18 16.20 6.08
C GLY A 215 0.34 14.68 6.14
N ARG A 216 -0.12 14.05 7.22
CA ARG A 216 -0.04 12.60 7.43
C ARG A 216 -1.42 11.94 7.44
N THR A 217 -1.43 10.66 7.05
CA THR A 217 -2.56 9.76 7.30
C THR A 217 -2.71 9.49 8.80
N LEU A 218 -3.84 8.91 9.23
CA LEU A 218 -4.02 8.52 10.63
C LEU A 218 -2.95 7.52 11.09
N SER A 219 -2.49 6.64 10.19
CA SER A 219 -1.39 5.70 10.44
C SER A 219 0.01 6.32 10.34
N GLY A 220 0.10 7.65 10.18
CA GLY A 220 1.33 8.43 10.31
C GLY A 220 2.16 8.57 9.03
N GLN A 221 1.71 8.07 7.88
CA GLN A 221 2.45 8.17 6.62
C GLN A 221 2.32 9.55 5.98
N THR A 222 3.41 10.08 5.44
CA THR A 222 3.37 11.22 4.52
C THR A 222 2.71 10.82 3.19
N VAL A 223 2.29 11.82 2.40
CA VAL A 223 1.68 11.60 1.07
C VAL A 223 2.57 10.77 0.15
N GLU A 224 3.86 11.08 0.08
CA GLU A 224 4.81 10.36 -0.78
C GLU A 224 5.06 8.92 -0.27
N ALA A 225 5.15 8.72 1.06
CA ALA A 225 5.27 7.39 1.65
C ALA A 225 4.02 6.52 1.39
N PHE A 226 2.83 7.11 1.49
CA PHE A 226 1.57 6.47 1.15
C PHE A 226 1.56 6.02 -0.32
N TRP A 227 1.89 6.92 -1.25
CA TRP A 227 2.00 6.60 -2.68
C TRP A 227 2.96 5.43 -2.96
N ILE A 228 4.17 5.46 -2.38
CA ILE A 228 5.15 4.38 -2.55
C ILE A 228 4.61 3.04 -2.06
N SER A 229 3.83 3.03 -0.98
CA SER A 229 3.28 1.81 -0.36
C SER A 229 2.20 1.13 -1.22
N ILE A 230 1.47 1.90 -2.02
CA ILE A 230 0.29 1.43 -2.78
C ILE A 230 0.50 1.36 -4.31
N SER A 231 1.60 1.93 -4.84
CA SER A 231 1.92 1.97 -6.28
C SER A 231 2.41 0.64 -6.91
N HIS A 232 2.28 -0.48 -6.19
CA HIS A 232 2.78 -1.79 -6.60
C HIS A 232 1.86 -2.52 -7.58
N ILE A 233 0.59 -2.11 -7.69
CA ILE A 233 -0.34 -2.58 -8.73
C ILE A 233 -0.61 -1.48 -9.78
N PRO A 234 -1.06 -1.83 -10.99
CA PRO A 234 -1.51 -0.83 -11.97
C PRO A 234 -2.78 -0.12 -11.47
N LEU A 235 -2.69 1.19 -11.25
CA LEU A 235 -3.80 2.03 -10.79
C LEU A 235 -4.34 2.88 -11.93
N LEU A 236 -5.67 3.09 -11.93
CA LEU A 236 -6.31 4.12 -12.74
C LEU A 236 -5.97 5.49 -12.15
N SER A 237 -6.27 5.69 -10.86
CA SER A 237 -5.96 6.93 -10.16
C SER A 237 -5.55 6.71 -8.72
N VAL A 238 -4.83 7.69 -8.19
CA VAL A 238 -4.60 7.91 -6.77
C VAL A 238 -5.11 9.30 -6.39
N GLY A 239 -5.68 9.47 -5.21
CA GLY A 239 -6.23 10.75 -4.81
C GLY A 239 -6.33 10.96 -3.32
N LEU A 240 -6.98 12.07 -2.97
CA LEU A 240 -7.31 12.44 -1.61
C LEU A 240 -8.80 12.75 -1.47
N ASN A 241 -9.39 12.30 -0.38
CA ASN A 241 -10.78 12.57 -0.04
C ASN A 241 -11.01 12.62 1.47
N CYS A 242 -12.14 13.22 1.85
CA CYS A 242 -12.56 13.37 3.24
C CYS A 242 -11.55 14.13 4.13
N ALA A 243 -11.85 14.19 5.43
CA ALA A 243 -11.16 14.89 6.53
C ALA A 243 -10.94 16.40 6.35
N LEU A 244 -10.36 16.82 5.23
CA LEU A 244 -10.02 18.18 4.87
C LEU A 244 -11.05 18.80 3.93
N GLY A 245 -11.21 20.12 4.04
CA GLY A 245 -11.82 20.93 2.99
C GLY A 245 -10.85 21.12 1.82
N ALA A 246 -11.34 21.72 0.73
CA ALA A 246 -10.53 21.93 -0.47
C ALA A 246 -9.29 22.81 -0.20
N LYS A 247 -9.44 23.85 0.63
CA LYS A 247 -8.34 24.74 0.97
C LYS A 247 -7.18 24.01 1.66
N GLU A 248 -7.49 23.18 2.64
CA GLU A 248 -6.51 22.42 3.43
C GLU A 248 -5.92 21.25 2.63
N MET A 249 -6.70 20.65 1.72
CA MET A 249 -6.25 19.55 0.86
C MET A 249 -5.22 19.99 -0.19
N ARG A 250 -5.28 21.24 -0.65
CA ARG A 250 -4.48 21.76 -1.77
C ARG A 250 -2.98 21.42 -1.70
N PRO A 251 -2.21 21.73 -0.63
CA PRO A 251 -0.78 21.42 -0.60
C PRO A 251 -0.48 19.92 -0.75
N HIS A 252 -1.28 19.07 -0.11
CA HIS A 252 -1.10 17.62 -0.18
C HIS A 252 -1.44 17.04 -1.56
N LEU A 253 -2.41 17.66 -2.24
CA LEU A 253 -2.75 17.32 -3.60
C LEU A 253 -1.64 17.72 -4.58
N GLU A 254 -1.00 18.88 -4.37
CA GLU A 254 0.17 19.31 -5.14
C GLU A 254 1.32 18.29 -5.03
N ASP A 255 1.67 17.89 -3.80
CA ASP A 255 2.69 16.86 -3.54
C ASP A 255 2.36 15.53 -4.22
N LEU A 256 1.13 15.02 -4.06
CA LEU A 256 0.69 13.78 -4.69
C LEU A 256 0.75 13.88 -6.23
N SER A 257 0.32 15.02 -6.77
CA SER A 257 0.31 15.27 -8.21
C SER A 257 1.71 15.30 -8.84
N ALA A 258 2.74 15.63 -8.06
CA ALA A 258 4.12 15.64 -8.54
C ALA A 258 4.71 14.22 -8.66
N VAL A 259 4.30 13.29 -7.79
CA VAL A 259 4.92 11.97 -7.66
C VAL A 259 4.12 10.82 -8.29
N ALA A 260 2.80 10.99 -8.48
CA ALA A 260 1.93 9.94 -9.00
C ALA A 260 2.15 9.69 -10.50
N ASP A 261 2.38 8.42 -10.88
CA ASP A 261 2.54 7.98 -12.28
C ASP A 261 1.23 7.53 -12.94
N CYS A 262 0.08 7.81 -12.30
CA CYS A 262 -1.27 7.57 -12.80
C CYS A 262 -2.12 8.86 -12.75
N PHE A 263 -3.42 8.76 -13.03
CA PHE A 263 -4.34 9.89 -12.91
C PHE A 263 -4.49 10.31 -11.44
N VAL A 264 -4.88 11.55 -11.18
CA VAL A 264 -5.07 12.07 -9.83
C VAL A 264 -6.54 12.44 -9.58
N SER A 265 -7.10 11.98 -8.45
CA SER A 265 -8.45 12.33 -8.00
C SER A 265 -8.44 13.23 -6.76
N ALA A 266 -9.40 14.15 -6.66
CA ALA A 266 -9.59 14.97 -5.45
C ALA A 266 -11.08 15.22 -5.20
N TYR A 267 -11.57 14.80 -4.04
CA TYR A 267 -12.97 15.00 -3.67
C TYR A 267 -13.09 15.40 -2.18
N PRO A 268 -12.82 16.69 -1.87
CA PRO A 268 -12.81 17.20 -0.50
C PRO A 268 -14.19 17.27 0.13
N ASN A 269 -14.23 17.45 1.45
CA ASN A 269 -15.46 17.81 2.17
C ASN A 269 -15.91 19.23 1.82
N ALA A 270 -17.21 19.52 2.01
CA ALA A 270 -17.76 20.88 1.94
C ALA A 270 -17.31 21.74 3.16
N GLY A 271 -16.01 21.98 3.26
CA GLY A 271 -15.36 22.58 4.42
C GLY A 271 -15.11 21.57 5.55
N LEU A 272 -14.61 22.08 6.67
CA LEU A 272 -14.53 21.32 7.91
C LEU A 272 -15.90 21.29 8.59
N PRO A 273 -16.27 20.20 9.28
CA PRO A 273 -17.53 20.15 10.01
C PRO A 273 -17.55 21.19 11.14
N ASN A 274 -18.71 21.83 11.35
CA ASN A 274 -18.93 22.77 12.44
C ASN A 274 -19.12 22.04 13.79
N GLU A 275 -19.34 22.79 14.88
CA GLU A 275 -19.52 22.23 16.23
C GLU A 275 -20.72 21.25 16.35
N PHE A 276 -21.67 21.30 15.41
CA PHE A 276 -22.83 20.42 15.32
C PHE A 276 -22.62 19.25 14.35
N GLY A 277 -21.43 19.16 13.72
CA GLY A 277 -21.12 18.14 12.71
C GLY A 277 -21.70 18.42 11.32
N GLU A 278 -22.18 19.64 11.08
CA GLU A 278 -22.74 20.07 9.80
C GLU A 278 -21.68 20.73 8.92
N TYR A 279 -21.94 20.84 7.62
CA TYR A 279 -21.01 21.39 6.64
C TYR A 279 -21.59 22.67 6.03
N ASP A 280 -20.94 23.80 6.30
CA ASP A 280 -21.47 25.13 5.98
C ASP A 280 -20.90 25.74 4.69
N GLN A 281 -19.90 25.10 4.06
CA GLN A 281 -19.27 25.66 2.87
C GLN A 281 -20.26 25.69 1.69
N PRO A 282 -20.51 26.87 1.07
CA PRO A 282 -21.37 26.97 -0.09
C PRO A 282 -20.77 26.33 -1.35
N ALA A 283 -21.65 25.91 -2.26
CA ALA A 283 -21.26 25.31 -3.53
C ALA A 283 -20.42 26.25 -4.40
N GLU A 284 -20.68 27.57 -4.37
CA GLU A 284 -19.94 28.59 -5.11
C GLU A 284 -18.50 28.75 -4.61
N GLU A 285 -18.28 28.61 -3.30
CA GLU A 285 -16.94 28.67 -2.73
C GLU A 285 -16.14 27.41 -3.11
N MET A 286 -16.77 26.24 -2.96
CA MET A 286 -16.18 24.98 -3.37
C MET A 286 -15.81 24.94 -4.86
N ARG A 287 -16.68 25.48 -5.72
CA ARG A 287 -16.43 25.65 -7.16
C ARG A 287 -15.11 26.37 -7.43
N ASP A 288 -14.83 27.44 -6.70
CA ASP A 288 -13.64 28.27 -6.94
C ASP A 288 -12.35 27.50 -6.60
N TYR A 289 -12.34 26.70 -5.52
CA TYR A 289 -11.21 25.83 -5.19
C TYR A 289 -11.02 24.70 -6.22
N ILE A 290 -12.10 24.03 -6.64
CA ILE A 290 -12.02 22.96 -7.64
C ILE A 290 -11.51 23.50 -8.99
N ARG A 291 -11.94 24.71 -9.38
CA ARG A 291 -11.40 25.38 -10.57
C ARG A 291 -9.91 25.65 -10.44
N GLU A 292 -9.43 26.03 -9.25
CA GLU A 292 -8.01 26.23 -8.98
C GLU A 292 -7.22 24.93 -9.10
N PHE A 293 -7.69 23.82 -8.50
CA PHE A 293 -7.04 22.50 -8.62
C PHE A 293 -6.85 22.09 -10.08
N ALA A 294 -7.92 22.26 -10.88
CA ALA A 294 -7.91 21.95 -12.30
C ALA A 294 -6.97 22.88 -13.09
N SER A 295 -7.03 24.19 -12.83
CA SER A 295 -6.21 25.20 -13.53
C SER A 295 -4.72 25.07 -13.21
N SER A 296 -4.39 24.64 -11.99
CA SER A 296 -3.02 24.34 -11.56
C SER A 296 -2.52 22.99 -12.10
N GLY A 297 -3.38 22.22 -12.78
CA GLY A 297 -3.01 20.96 -13.42
C GLY A 297 -2.78 19.83 -12.41
N PHE A 298 -3.45 19.85 -11.26
CA PHE A 298 -3.26 18.84 -10.21
C PHE A 298 -4.14 17.60 -10.37
N VAL A 299 -5.26 17.70 -11.10
CA VAL A 299 -6.33 16.69 -11.08
C VAL A 299 -6.74 16.20 -12.47
N ASN A 300 -7.26 14.98 -12.49
CA ASN A 300 -7.92 14.33 -13.62
C ASN A 300 -9.38 13.96 -13.28
N ILE A 301 -9.67 13.76 -11.99
CA ILE A 301 -11.00 13.47 -11.46
C ILE A 301 -11.26 14.41 -10.29
N ILE A 302 -12.42 15.05 -10.26
CA ILE A 302 -12.87 15.88 -9.14
C ILE A 302 -14.22 15.38 -8.61
N GLY A 303 -14.57 15.69 -7.37
CA GLY A 303 -15.89 15.38 -6.82
C GLY A 303 -16.06 15.93 -5.43
N GLY A 304 -16.95 15.33 -4.64
CA GLY A 304 -17.22 15.76 -3.27
C GLY A 304 -17.30 14.61 -2.28
N CYS A 305 -16.91 14.86 -1.04
CA CYS A 305 -17.12 13.92 0.08
C CYS A 305 -18.17 14.50 1.05
N CYS A 306 -17.98 14.39 2.36
CA CYS A 306 -18.97 14.77 3.37
C CYS A 306 -19.46 16.22 3.20
N GLY A 307 -20.77 16.41 3.32
CA GLY A 307 -21.44 17.71 3.15
C GLY A 307 -21.75 18.11 1.71
N THR A 308 -21.16 17.44 0.71
CA THR A 308 -21.39 17.80 -0.69
C THR A 308 -22.72 17.28 -1.23
N THR A 309 -23.42 18.13 -1.98
CA THR A 309 -24.77 17.88 -2.51
C THR A 309 -24.78 17.92 -4.05
N PRO A 310 -25.87 17.52 -4.72
CA PRO A 310 -26.01 17.72 -6.17
C PRO A 310 -25.80 19.17 -6.63
N GLY A 311 -26.09 20.16 -5.78
CA GLY A 311 -25.77 21.57 -6.08
C GLY A 311 -24.26 21.83 -6.17
N HIS A 312 -23.48 21.23 -5.29
CA HIS A 312 -22.01 21.28 -5.34
C HIS A 312 -21.48 20.64 -6.61
N ILE A 313 -21.88 19.38 -6.87
CA ILE A 313 -21.41 18.62 -8.04
C ILE A 313 -21.72 19.36 -9.36
N ARG A 314 -22.88 20.03 -9.45
CA ARG A 314 -23.22 20.83 -10.63
C ARG A 314 -22.22 21.96 -10.86
N LEU A 315 -21.98 22.79 -9.83
CA LEU A 315 -21.04 23.90 -9.98
C LEU A 315 -19.60 23.43 -10.20
N MET A 316 -19.19 22.33 -9.57
CA MET A 316 -17.88 21.72 -9.83
C MET A 316 -17.75 21.23 -11.28
N SER A 317 -18.78 20.55 -11.80
CA SER A 317 -18.79 20.07 -13.20
C SER A 317 -18.70 21.22 -14.19
N GLU A 318 -19.43 22.31 -13.96
CA GLU A 318 -19.36 23.53 -14.78
C GLU A 318 -17.99 24.21 -14.68
N ALA A 319 -17.36 24.18 -13.49
CA ALA A 319 -16.08 24.84 -13.26
C ALA A 319 -14.91 24.21 -14.02
N VAL A 320 -14.93 22.88 -14.23
CA VAL A 320 -13.86 22.14 -14.91
C VAL A 320 -14.13 21.93 -16.40
N GLU A 321 -15.29 22.34 -16.90
CA GLU A 321 -15.62 22.23 -18.32
C GLU A 321 -14.62 23.02 -19.19
N GLY A 322 -14.05 22.34 -20.18
CA GLY A 322 -13.07 22.92 -21.11
C GLY A 322 -11.65 23.12 -20.53
N LEU A 323 -11.41 22.81 -19.25
CA LEU A 323 -10.06 22.83 -18.69
C LEU A 323 -9.27 21.56 -19.07
N PRO A 324 -7.96 21.68 -19.34
CA PRO A 324 -7.14 20.52 -19.65
C PRO A 324 -6.96 19.63 -18.41
N PRO A 325 -7.00 18.30 -18.56
CA PRO A 325 -6.66 17.40 -17.45
C PRO A 325 -5.16 17.47 -17.13
N ARG A 326 -4.79 17.14 -15.88
CA ARG A 326 -3.39 16.97 -15.46
C ARG A 326 -2.64 16.05 -16.42
N GLN A 327 -1.44 16.47 -16.81
CA GLN A 327 -0.51 15.63 -17.54
C GLN A 327 0.25 14.72 -16.57
N ILE A 328 0.24 13.42 -16.83
CA ILE A 328 0.96 12.45 -15.99
C ILE A 328 2.47 12.70 -16.15
N PRO A 329 3.22 12.96 -15.06
CA PRO A 329 4.63 13.23 -15.11
C PRO A 329 5.43 11.99 -15.49
N LYS A 330 6.60 12.20 -16.11
CA LYS A 330 7.59 11.13 -16.26
C LYS A 330 8.37 11.00 -14.96
N VAL A 331 8.02 10.00 -14.16
CA VAL A 331 8.70 9.73 -12.88
C VAL A 331 9.96 8.89 -13.13
N PRO A 332 11.12 9.25 -12.56
CA PRO A 332 12.32 8.42 -12.64
C PRO A 332 12.09 7.01 -12.05
N GLN A 333 12.69 6.00 -12.67
CA GLN A 333 12.60 4.61 -12.20
C GLN A 333 13.65 4.31 -11.13
N TYR A 334 13.47 4.92 -9.95
CA TYR A 334 14.33 4.69 -8.80
C TYR A 334 13.80 3.57 -7.91
N THR A 335 14.69 2.97 -7.11
CA THR A 335 14.25 2.11 -6.00
C THR A 335 13.60 3.01 -4.96
N MET A 336 12.33 2.75 -4.65
CA MET A 336 11.53 3.49 -3.69
C MET A 336 11.01 2.53 -2.63
N LEU A 337 11.38 2.81 -1.38
CA LEU A 337 10.94 2.11 -0.17
C LEU A 337 10.21 3.11 0.73
N SER A 338 9.46 2.62 1.71
CA SER A 338 8.82 3.49 2.69
C SER A 338 8.64 2.83 4.05
N GLY A 339 8.83 3.63 5.10
CA GLY A 339 8.23 3.43 6.40
C GLY A 339 7.01 4.34 6.54
N LEU A 340 7.02 5.20 7.56
CA LEU A 340 6.16 6.40 7.64
C LEU A 340 6.64 7.51 6.70
N GLU A 341 7.91 7.45 6.29
CA GLU A 341 8.55 8.41 5.39
C GLU A 341 9.15 7.68 4.17
N PRO A 342 9.32 8.38 3.04
CA PRO A 342 9.88 7.80 1.83
C PRO A 342 11.40 7.63 1.94
N LEU A 343 11.93 6.52 1.44
CA LEU A 343 13.35 6.35 1.12
C LEU A 343 13.48 6.14 -0.40
N ILE A 344 13.97 7.16 -1.10
CA ILE A 344 14.17 7.14 -2.54
C ILE A 344 15.66 7.05 -2.82
N ILE A 345 16.10 5.94 -3.40
CA ILE A 345 17.51 5.72 -3.70
C ILE A 345 17.81 6.27 -5.10
N ARG A 346 18.34 7.49 -5.12
CA ARG A 346 18.70 8.25 -6.33
C ARG A 346 20.15 7.97 -6.76
N PRO A 347 20.54 8.28 -8.01
CA PRO A 347 21.92 8.08 -8.47
C PRO A 347 23.00 8.82 -7.66
N ASP A 348 22.63 9.91 -6.99
CA ASP A 348 23.48 10.71 -6.10
C ASP A 348 23.32 10.34 -4.61
N THR A 349 22.48 9.35 -4.31
CA THR A 349 22.36 8.82 -2.95
C THR A 349 23.64 8.08 -2.59
N ASN A 350 24.18 8.39 -1.41
CA ASN A 350 25.28 7.63 -0.85
C ASN A 350 24.86 6.17 -0.59
N PHE A 351 25.84 5.32 -0.25
CA PHE A 351 25.60 3.95 0.14
C PHE A 351 24.51 3.83 1.22
N VAL A 352 23.51 2.97 0.99
CA VAL A 352 22.38 2.79 1.91
C VAL A 352 22.75 1.78 2.98
N ASN A 353 22.83 2.25 4.23
CA ASN A 353 23.15 1.40 5.38
C ASN A 353 21.89 0.70 5.89
N VAL A 354 21.91 -0.64 5.90
CA VAL A 354 20.87 -1.48 6.48
C VAL A 354 21.32 -1.95 7.87
N GLY A 355 20.58 -1.63 8.92
CA GLY A 355 20.99 -1.95 10.29
C GLY A 355 20.86 -3.45 10.63
N GLU A 356 21.99 -4.13 10.86
CA GLU A 356 22.08 -5.58 11.15
C GLU A 356 21.75 -6.04 12.59
N ARG A 357 21.60 -5.12 13.56
CA ARG A 357 21.65 -5.46 14.99
C ARG A 357 20.35 -6.02 15.56
N THR A 358 19.26 -5.90 14.83
CA THR A 358 17.92 -6.46 15.15
C THR A 358 17.81 -7.91 14.65
N ASN A 359 18.87 -8.68 14.90
CA ASN A 359 19.04 -10.05 14.42
C ASN A 359 19.35 -10.98 15.59
N VAL A 360 18.48 -11.97 15.84
CA VAL A 360 18.62 -12.93 16.95
C VAL A 360 19.89 -13.78 16.85
N THR A 361 20.37 -14.06 15.64
CA THR A 361 21.60 -14.84 15.42
C THR A 361 22.87 -13.96 15.47
N GLY A 362 22.76 -12.71 15.03
CA GLY A 362 23.89 -11.78 14.90
C GLY A 362 24.18 -10.90 16.12
N SER A 363 23.17 -10.61 16.95
CA SER A 363 23.26 -9.61 18.01
C SER A 363 22.99 -10.19 19.40
N ARG A 364 24.03 -10.27 20.24
CA ARG A 364 23.92 -10.83 21.61
C ARG A 364 22.91 -10.07 22.48
N LYS A 365 22.85 -8.72 22.38
CA LYS A 365 21.90 -7.91 23.16
C LYS A 365 20.47 -8.23 22.74
N PHE A 366 20.20 -8.22 21.42
CA PHE A 366 18.87 -8.47 20.88
C PHE A 366 18.39 -9.90 21.16
N ALA A 367 19.23 -10.89 20.89
CA ALA A 367 18.94 -12.29 21.17
C ALA A 367 18.52 -12.54 22.63
N ARG A 368 19.21 -11.90 23.58
CA ARG A 368 18.87 -12.00 25.01
C ARG A 368 17.48 -11.43 25.29
N LEU A 369 17.17 -10.25 24.76
CA LEU A 369 15.90 -9.54 25.00
C LEU A 369 14.71 -10.29 24.39
N ILE A 370 14.84 -10.78 23.16
CA ILE A 370 13.79 -11.57 22.51
C ILE A 370 13.56 -12.90 23.27
N LYS A 371 14.63 -13.59 23.69
CA LYS A 371 14.52 -14.85 24.44
C LYS A 371 13.94 -14.66 25.85
N SER A 372 14.09 -13.49 26.47
CA SER A 372 13.46 -13.17 27.76
C SER A 372 12.03 -12.63 27.63
N GLY A 373 11.54 -12.37 26.40
CA GLY A 373 10.24 -11.76 26.16
C GLY A 373 10.21 -10.25 26.36
N ASP A 374 11.36 -9.60 26.50
CA ASP A 374 11.49 -8.16 26.72
C ASP A 374 11.45 -7.37 25.39
N PHE A 375 10.39 -7.57 24.60
CA PHE A 375 10.25 -6.96 23.27
C PHE A 375 10.27 -5.42 23.28
N GLN A 376 9.75 -4.81 24.35
CA GLN A 376 9.78 -3.35 24.52
C GLN A 376 11.21 -2.81 24.60
N GLU A 377 12.06 -3.40 25.46
CA GLU A 377 13.46 -3.02 25.56
C GLU A 377 14.24 -3.38 24.27
N ALA A 378 13.78 -4.38 23.52
CA ALA A 378 14.35 -4.72 22.21
C ALA A 378 14.19 -3.59 21.18
N LEU A 379 13.17 -2.72 21.30
CA LEU A 379 13.03 -1.53 20.45
C LEU A 379 14.23 -0.59 20.56
N SER A 380 14.88 -0.51 21.74
CA SER A 380 16.09 0.30 21.93
C SER A 380 17.21 -0.10 20.96
N VAL A 381 17.25 -1.37 20.53
CA VAL A 381 18.25 -1.84 19.57
C VAL A 381 17.96 -1.29 18.17
N ALA A 382 16.70 -1.26 17.76
CA ALA A 382 16.30 -0.65 16.50
C ALA A 382 16.51 0.88 16.53
N GLN A 383 16.07 1.55 17.60
CA GLN A 383 16.20 2.99 17.76
C GLN A 383 17.67 3.45 17.70
N HIS A 384 18.58 2.77 18.40
CA HIS A 384 20.01 3.10 18.32
C HIS A 384 20.60 2.96 16.91
N GLN A 385 20.03 2.10 16.05
CA GLN A 385 20.48 1.99 14.66
C GLN A 385 19.98 3.17 13.82
N VAL A 386 18.74 3.61 14.04
CA VAL A 386 18.21 4.84 13.43
C VAL A 386 19.09 6.03 13.79
N GLU A 387 19.37 6.22 15.08
CA GLU A 387 20.25 7.29 15.59
C GLU A 387 21.69 7.16 15.06
N GLY A 388 22.13 5.92 14.81
CA GLY A 388 23.43 5.61 14.22
C GLY A 388 23.52 5.83 12.71
N GLY A 389 22.46 6.28 12.06
CA GLY A 389 22.43 6.60 10.63
C GLY A 389 22.00 5.44 9.71
N ALA A 390 21.39 4.38 10.24
CA ALA A 390 20.73 3.38 9.42
C ALA A 390 19.58 4.04 8.63
N GLN A 391 19.41 3.62 7.38
CA GLN A 391 18.33 4.09 6.49
C GLN A 391 17.26 3.02 6.30
N VAL A 392 17.59 1.76 6.58
CA VAL A 392 16.68 0.59 6.60
C VAL A 392 17.03 -0.23 7.84
N ILE A 393 16.06 -0.88 8.47
CA ILE A 393 16.29 -1.76 9.62
C ILE A 393 16.05 -3.22 9.22
N ASP A 394 17.06 -4.08 9.34
CA ASP A 394 16.94 -5.53 9.12
C ASP A 394 16.44 -6.22 10.39
N VAL A 395 15.37 -7.01 10.28
CA VAL A 395 14.76 -7.70 11.42
C VAL A 395 14.77 -9.19 11.15
N ASN A 396 15.52 -9.94 11.97
CA ASN A 396 15.63 -11.39 11.88
C ASN A 396 15.29 -12.07 13.21
N MET A 397 14.33 -12.99 13.16
CA MET A 397 13.83 -13.77 14.31
C MET A 397 14.10 -15.27 14.20
N ASP A 398 15.01 -15.68 13.33
CA ASP A 398 15.34 -17.09 13.13
C ASP A 398 16.14 -17.62 14.32
N GLU A 399 15.56 -18.59 15.03
CA GLU A 399 16.21 -19.33 16.11
C GLU A 399 15.44 -20.62 16.38
N GLY A 400 16.14 -21.73 16.60
CA GLY A 400 15.51 -23.06 16.67
C GLY A 400 14.52 -23.25 17.85
N LEU A 401 14.65 -22.43 18.89
CA LEU A 401 13.82 -22.49 20.10
C LEU A 401 12.74 -21.40 20.16
N LEU A 402 12.68 -20.50 19.17
CA LEU A 402 11.68 -19.43 19.10
C LEU A 402 10.54 -19.84 18.15
N ASP A 403 9.32 -19.42 18.49
CA ASP A 403 8.26 -19.28 17.51
C ASP A 403 8.55 -18.02 16.68
N SER A 404 9.33 -18.19 15.61
CA SER A 404 9.82 -17.09 14.79
C SER A 404 8.69 -16.30 14.11
N GLU A 405 7.58 -16.94 13.74
CA GLU A 405 6.44 -16.26 13.12
C GLU A 405 5.78 -15.32 14.12
N LYS A 406 5.51 -15.82 15.32
CA LYS A 406 4.93 -15.01 16.40
C LYS A 406 5.88 -13.90 16.86
N ALA A 407 7.17 -14.20 17.04
CA ALA A 407 8.17 -13.23 17.48
C ALA A 407 8.37 -12.10 16.45
N MET A 408 8.34 -12.44 15.16
CA MET A 408 8.39 -11.45 14.07
C MET A 408 7.19 -10.51 14.13
N ALA A 409 5.98 -11.06 14.21
CA ALA A 409 4.77 -10.27 14.27
C ALA A 409 4.70 -9.38 15.52
N GLU A 410 5.02 -9.93 16.69
CA GLU A 410 4.99 -9.20 17.96
C GLU A 410 5.99 -8.04 17.98
N PHE A 411 7.23 -8.27 17.52
CA PHE A 411 8.22 -7.20 17.44
C PHE A 411 7.85 -6.14 16.40
N LEU A 412 7.41 -6.55 15.21
CA LEU A 412 7.07 -5.59 14.15
C LEU A 412 5.82 -4.77 14.51
N HIS A 413 4.84 -5.32 15.20
CA HIS A 413 3.72 -4.53 15.70
C HIS A 413 4.17 -3.42 16.66
N LEU A 414 5.17 -3.70 17.51
CA LEU A 414 5.76 -2.71 18.41
C LEU A 414 6.59 -1.68 17.64
N VAL A 415 7.42 -2.12 16.69
CA VAL A 415 8.20 -1.23 15.82
C VAL A 415 7.27 -0.25 15.08
N MET A 416 6.14 -0.73 14.55
CA MET A 416 5.16 0.11 13.87
C MET A 416 4.39 1.06 14.80
N SER A 417 4.51 0.91 16.12
CA SER A 417 3.95 1.84 17.11
C SER A 417 4.96 2.87 17.62
N GLU A 418 6.23 2.78 17.22
CA GLU A 418 7.28 3.73 17.58
C GLU A 418 7.65 4.58 16.35
N PRO A 419 7.15 5.83 16.22
CA PRO A 419 7.32 6.66 15.02
C PRO A 419 8.77 6.86 14.59
N GLU A 420 9.70 6.99 15.55
CA GLU A 420 11.11 7.21 15.24
C GLU A 420 11.76 5.99 14.55
N ILE A 421 11.26 4.79 14.82
CA ILE A 421 11.71 3.58 14.13
C ILE A 421 10.88 3.38 12.86
N ALA A 422 9.56 3.50 12.96
CA ALA A 422 8.63 3.24 11.87
C ALA A 422 8.81 4.18 10.68
N LYS A 423 9.44 5.36 10.83
CA LYS A 423 9.77 6.24 9.71
C LYS A 423 10.66 5.57 8.66
N LEU A 424 11.52 4.63 9.04
CA LEU A 424 12.39 3.91 8.12
C LEU A 424 11.70 2.66 7.55
N PRO A 425 12.04 2.26 6.31
CA PRO A 425 11.67 0.96 5.78
C PRO A 425 12.26 -0.20 6.61
N ILE A 426 11.52 -1.30 6.65
CA ILE A 426 11.95 -2.55 7.30
C ILE A 426 12.42 -3.54 6.24
N MET A 427 13.54 -4.20 6.49
CA MET A 427 13.99 -5.40 5.78
C MET A 427 13.62 -6.62 6.64
N ILE A 428 12.68 -7.43 6.18
CA ILE A 428 12.16 -8.59 6.91
C ILE A 428 13.03 -9.79 6.55
N ASP A 429 13.83 -10.25 7.51
CA ASP A 429 14.84 -11.29 7.31
C ASP A 429 14.46 -12.64 7.92
N SER A 430 14.36 -13.67 7.08
CA SER A 430 14.25 -15.06 7.51
C SER A 430 14.61 -16.05 6.40
N SER A 431 15.13 -17.20 6.81
CA SER A 431 15.29 -18.39 5.96
C SER A 431 13.97 -19.11 5.63
N LYS A 432 12.90 -18.82 6.39
CA LYS A 432 11.55 -19.39 6.25
C LYS A 432 10.58 -18.36 5.70
N PHE A 433 10.00 -18.63 4.53
CA PHE A 433 9.06 -17.70 3.91
C PHE A 433 7.81 -17.43 4.75
N SER A 434 7.37 -18.37 5.60
CA SER A 434 6.23 -18.15 6.48
C SER A 434 6.48 -17.06 7.53
N VAL A 435 7.72 -16.91 8.01
CA VAL A 435 8.13 -15.83 8.92
C VAL A 435 8.18 -14.50 8.18
N ILE A 436 8.68 -14.51 6.93
CA ILE A 436 8.65 -13.33 6.06
C ILE A 436 7.20 -12.86 5.86
N GLU A 437 6.31 -13.79 5.52
CA GLU A 437 4.89 -13.49 5.31
C GLU A 437 4.21 -12.97 6.58
N ALA A 438 4.52 -13.53 7.75
CA ALA A 438 4.06 -13.00 9.03
C ALA A 438 4.49 -11.54 9.22
N GLY A 439 5.73 -11.18 8.87
CA GLY A 439 6.19 -9.79 8.94
C GLY A 439 5.57 -8.87 7.90
N LEU A 440 5.36 -9.34 6.67
CA LEU A 440 4.73 -8.57 5.59
C LEU A 440 3.32 -8.12 5.95
N LYS A 441 2.61 -8.93 6.75
CA LYS A 441 1.27 -8.65 7.28
C LYS A 441 1.26 -7.59 8.38
N CYS A 442 2.42 -7.19 8.91
CA CYS A 442 2.53 -6.23 10.01
C CYS A 442 2.95 -4.82 9.57
N VAL A 443 3.52 -4.66 8.37
CA VAL A 443 4.17 -3.41 7.93
C VAL A 443 3.36 -2.64 6.88
N GLN A 444 3.02 -1.39 7.18
CA GLN A 444 2.21 -0.54 6.29
C GLN A 444 3.00 0.00 5.09
N GLY A 445 4.30 0.24 5.25
CA GLY A 445 5.17 0.75 4.21
C GLY A 445 5.61 -0.28 3.17
N LYS A 446 6.33 0.18 2.15
CA LYS A 446 7.04 -0.67 1.19
C LYS A 446 8.38 -1.13 1.79
N CYS A 447 8.34 -2.34 2.34
CA CYS A 447 9.47 -3.02 2.96
C CYS A 447 10.30 -3.81 1.93
N VAL A 448 11.38 -4.43 2.42
CA VAL A 448 12.23 -5.35 1.66
C VAL A 448 12.11 -6.75 2.24
N VAL A 449 11.93 -7.75 1.39
CA VAL A 449 11.99 -9.17 1.77
C VAL A 449 13.44 -9.66 1.68
N ASN A 450 13.98 -10.17 2.78
CA ASN A 450 15.30 -10.80 2.85
C ASN A 450 15.14 -12.27 3.30
N SER A 451 15.21 -13.26 2.43
CA SER A 451 15.36 -13.18 0.98
C SER A 451 14.60 -14.32 0.31
N ILE A 452 14.49 -14.23 -1.01
CA ILE A 452 14.01 -15.33 -1.86
C ILE A 452 15.16 -15.86 -2.73
N SER A 453 15.06 -17.11 -3.18
CA SER A 453 16.09 -17.73 -4.03
C SER A 453 15.53 -18.91 -4.83
N MET A 454 16.33 -19.47 -5.73
CA MET A 454 15.98 -20.65 -6.53
C MET A 454 16.43 -21.97 -5.89
N LYS A 455 16.76 -21.97 -4.58
CA LYS A 455 17.23 -23.17 -3.86
C LYS A 455 16.24 -24.34 -3.90
N GLU A 456 14.94 -24.03 -3.88
CA GLU A 456 13.82 -24.98 -3.95
C GLU A 456 13.26 -25.13 -5.38
N GLY A 457 13.99 -24.62 -6.38
CA GLY A 457 13.58 -24.59 -7.77
C GLY A 457 12.73 -23.38 -8.16
N GLU A 458 12.48 -23.28 -9.46
CA GLU A 458 11.85 -22.12 -10.10
C GLU A 458 10.39 -21.90 -9.70
N GLU A 459 9.61 -22.98 -9.52
CA GLU A 459 8.19 -22.88 -9.16
C GLU A 459 7.99 -22.25 -7.77
N ALA A 460 8.80 -22.67 -6.78
CA ALA A 460 8.78 -22.10 -5.44
C ALA A 460 9.19 -20.63 -5.46
N PHE A 461 10.24 -20.30 -6.22
CA PHE A 461 10.71 -18.92 -6.41
C PHE A 461 9.62 -18.01 -7.03
N ILE A 462 8.95 -18.47 -8.09
CA ILE A 462 7.85 -17.74 -8.74
C ILE A 462 6.69 -17.51 -7.76
N ARG A 463 6.30 -18.55 -7.01
CA ARG A 463 5.22 -18.44 -6.01
C ARG A 463 5.54 -17.40 -4.94
N GLN A 464 6.74 -17.48 -4.36
CA GLN A 464 7.20 -16.52 -3.35
C GLN A 464 7.26 -15.11 -3.92
N ALA A 465 7.86 -14.93 -5.10
CA ALA A 465 7.94 -13.64 -5.78
C ALA A 465 6.54 -13.04 -6.02
N LYS A 466 5.58 -13.83 -6.54
CA LYS A 466 4.19 -13.37 -6.72
C LYS A 466 3.59 -12.82 -5.41
N LEU A 467 3.81 -13.50 -4.28
CA LEU A 467 3.35 -13.04 -2.97
C LEU A 467 4.04 -11.75 -2.55
N VAL A 468 5.37 -11.68 -2.66
CA VAL A 468 6.14 -10.46 -2.34
C VAL A 468 5.63 -9.25 -3.12
N ARG A 469 5.39 -9.41 -4.43
CA ARG A 469 4.79 -8.38 -5.29
C ARG A 469 3.38 -7.99 -4.84
N ARG A 470 2.55 -8.97 -4.47
CA ARG A 470 1.16 -8.75 -4.02
C ARG A 470 1.09 -8.03 -2.67
N TYR A 471 2.08 -8.24 -1.79
CA TYR A 471 2.26 -7.46 -0.56
C TYR A 471 2.87 -6.06 -0.81
N GLY A 472 3.30 -5.77 -2.04
CA GLY A 472 3.90 -4.49 -2.41
C GLY A 472 5.31 -4.27 -1.86
N ALA A 473 6.09 -5.34 -1.67
CA ALA A 473 7.46 -5.27 -1.16
C ALA A 473 8.52 -5.42 -2.27
N ALA A 474 9.72 -4.88 -2.01
CA ALA A 474 10.92 -5.21 -2.77
C ALA A 474 11.51 -6.56 -2.30
N ALA A 475 12.43 -7.14 -3.06
CA ALA A 475 13.00 -8.45 -2.73
C ALA A 475 14.53 -8.47 -2.87
N VAL A 476 15.21 -8.93 -1.81
CA VAL A 476 16.56 -9.48 -1.90
C VAL A 476 16.48 -10.87 -2.52
N VAL A 477 17.26 -11.07 -3.57
CA VAL A 477 17.39 -12.33 -4.32
C VAL A 477 18.81 -12.83 -4.15
N MET A 478 18.96 -13.89 -3.36
CA MET A 478 20.27 -14.51 -3.12
C MET A 478 20.75 -15.23 -4.39
N ALA A 479 22.06 -15.17 -4.64
CA ALA A 479 22.72 -15.98 -5.66
C ALA A 479 22.83 -17.46 -5.20
N PHE A 480 21.69 -18.11 -5.04
CA PHE A 480 21.52 -19.49 -4.58
C PHE A 480 20.49 -20.18 -5.48
N ASP A 481 20.93 -21.22 -6.19
CA ASP A 481 20.07 -22.06 -7.03
C ASP A 481 20.06 -23.53 -6.55
N GLU A 482 19.49 -24.41 -7.36
CA GLU A 482 19.36 -25.84 -7.05
C GLU A 482 20.72 -26.55 -6.84
N LYS A 483 21.84 -25.91 -7.23
CA LYS A 483 23.21 -26.44 -7.09
C LYS A 483 23.93 -25.90 -5.86
N GLY A 484 23.32 -25.03 -5.07
CA GLY A 484 23.97 -24.42 -3.92
C GLY A 484 24.19 -22.91 -4.06
N GLN A 485 24.93 -22.35 -3.11
CA GLN A 485 25.32 -20.95 -3.13
C GLN A 485 26.43 -20.70 -4.16
N ALA A 486 26.35 -19.60 -4.88
CA ALA A 486 27.36 -19.23 -5.87
C ALA A 486 28.58 -18.57 -5.24
N ASP A 487 29.76 -19.15 -5.47
CA ASP A 487 31.08 -18.76 -4.98
C ASP A 487 32.01 -18.17 -6.06
N THR A 488 31.77 -18.52 -7.33
CA THR A 488 32.48 -18.00 -8.52
C THR A 488 31.74 -16.85 -9.20
N ILE A 489 32.46 -16.01 -9.95
CA ILE A 489 31.89 -14.87 -10.69
C ILE A 489 30.78 -15.35 -11.64
N GLU A 490 31.08 -16.36 -12.46
CA GLU A 490 30.18 -16.89 -13.48
C GLU A 490 28.88 -17.42 -12.87
N ARG A 491 28.98 -18.09 -11.71
CA ARG A 491 27.80 -18.61 -11.01
C ARG A 491 26.97 -17.49 -10.42
N LYS A 492 27.58 -16.51 -9.75
CA LYS A 492 26.87 -15.35 -9.18
C LYS A 492 26.09 -14.62 -10.29
N VAL A 493 26.76 -14.28 -11.39
CA VAL A 493 26.15 -13.56 -12.51
C VAL A 493 25.04 -14.37 -13.19
N SER A 494 25.27 -15.65 -13.49
CA SER A 494 24.27 -16.47 -14.20
C SER A 494 23.00 -16.71 -13.39
N ILE A 495 23.10 -16.86 -12.07
CA ILE A 495 21.93 -17.02 -11.20
C ILE A 495 21.12 -15.72 -11.13
N CYS A 496 21.79 -14.58 -10.91
CA CYS A 496 21.12 -13.27 -10.89
C CYS A 496 20.44 -12.96 -12.24
N GLU A 497 21.10 -13.24 -13.36
CA GLU A 497 20.52 -13.03 -14.70
C GLU A 497 19.28 -13.92 -14.95
N ARG A 498 19.33 -15.20 -14.53
CA ARG A 498 18.18 -16.10 -14.60
C ARG A 498 17.02 -15.58 -13.74
N ALA A 499 17.30 -15.20 -12.50
CA ALA A 499 16.29 -14.66 -11.59
C ALA A 499 15.68 -13.36 -12.13
N TYR A 500 16.50 -12.44 -12.68
CA TYR A 500 16.05 -11.19 -13.28
C TYR A 500 15.01 -11.43 -14.38
N LYS A 501 15.30 -12.34 -15.32
CA LYS A 501 14.37 -12.71 -16.40
C LYS A 501 13.07 -13.31 -15.85
N ILE A 502 13.15 -14.24 -14.89
CA ILE A 502 11.95 -14.81 -14.27
C ILE A 502 11.10 -13.73 -13.60
N LEU A 503 11.70 -12.87 -12.79
CA LEU A 503 10.99 -11.83 -12.03
C LEU A 503 10.34 -10.81 -12.96
N THR A 504 11.08 -10.31 -13.95
CA THR A 504 10.59 -9.25 -14.86
C THR A 504 9.63 -9.76 -15.91
N GLU A 505 9.88 -10.94 -16.51
CA GLU A 505 9.11 -11.45 -17.65
C GLU A 505 7.93 -12.34 -17.23
N LYS A 506 8.05 -13.11 -16.13
CA LYS A 506 7.01 -14.06 -15.69
C LYS A 506 6.18 -13.56 -14.51
N VAL A 507 6.80 -12.86 -13.56
CA VAL A 507 6.10 -12.39 -12.33
C VAL A 507 5.59 -10.96 -12.47
N GLY A 508 6.26 -10.13 -13.28
CA GLY A 508 5.93 -8.72 -13.46
C GLY A 508 6.48 -7.83 -12.34
N PHE A 509 7.63 -8.19 -11.78
CA PHE A 509 8.40 -7.27 -10.92
C PHE A 509 8.89 -6.08 -11.72
N LYS A 510 8.84 -4.90 -11.10
CA LYS A 510 9.60 -3.75 -11.59
C LYS A 510 11.10 -4.02 -11.31
N PRO A 511 12.03 -3.81 -12.27
CA PRO A 511 13.46 -4.05 -12.04
C PRO A 511 14.02 -3.34 -10.81
N GLN A 512 13.55 -2.13 -10.51
CA GLN A 512 13.92 -1.33 -9.34
C GLN A 512 13.45 -1.89 -7.99
N ASP A 513 12.63 -2.95 -7.98
CA ASP A 513 12.21 -3.66 -6.77
C ASP A 513 13.05 -4.93 -6.52
N ILE A 514 14.06 -5.18 -7.37
CA ILE A 514 14.96 -6.33 -7.29
C ILE A 514 16.29 -5.87 -6.70
N ILE A 515 16.68 -6.50 -5.60
CA ILE A 515 17.99 -6.33 -4.96
C ILE A 515 18.69 -7.68 -5.05
N PHE A 516 19.85 -7.77 -5.71
CA PHE A 516 20.63 -9.01 -5.71
C PHE A 516 21.59 -9.04 -4.54
N ASP A 517 21.69 -10.20 -3.88
CA ASP A 517 22.82 -10.53 -2.99
C ASP A 517 23.68 -11.60 -3.68
N PRO A 518 24.83 -11.22 -4.27
CA PRO A 518 25.78 -12.16 -4.86
C PRO A 518 26.47 -13.09 -3.86
N ASN A 519 26.13 -13.08 -2.57
CA ASN A 519 26.77 -13.74 -1.43
C ASN A 519 28.18 -13.19 -1.12
N ILE A 520 28.29 -12.46 -0.01
CA ILE A 520 29.58 -12.13 0.61
C ILE A 520 30.02 -13.30 1.51
N PHE A 521 31.18 -13.88 1.20
CA PHE A 521 31.78 -14.97 1.98
C PHE A 521 33.00 -14.52 2.79
N ALA A 522 33.30 -15.29 3.84
CA ALA A 522 34.48 -15.07 4.67
C ALA A 522 35.78 -15.34 3.88
N VAL A 523 36.74 -14.42 4.00
CA VAL A 523 38.10 -14.59 3.49
C VAL A 523 39.08 -14.86 4.65
N ALA A 524 40.35 -15.11 4.35
CA ALA A 524 41.39 -15.42 5.34
C ALA A 524 41.04 -16.60 6.26
N THR A 525 40.37 -17.61 5.71
CA THR A 525 39.91 -18.81 6.45
C THR A 525 41.00 -19.88 6.61
N GLY A 526 42.15 -19.71 5.93
CA GLY A 526 43.20 -20.73 5.83
C GLY A 526 42.97 -21.76 4.71
N ILE A 527 41.90 -21.62 3.92
CA ILE A 527 41.60 -22.47 2.76
C ILE A 527 41.85 -21.66 1.48
N GLU A 528 42.74 -22.14 0.62
CA GLU A 528 43.18 -21.43 -0.59
C GLU A 528 42.04 -21.09 -1.54
N ALA A 529 41.06 -22.00 -1.68
CA ALA A 529 39.87 -21.77 -2.51
C ALA A 529 39.03 -20.54 -2.09
N HIS A 530 39.18 -20.07 -0.84
CA HIS A 530 38.41 -18.94 -0.31
C HIS A 530 39.09 -17.58 -0.54
N ASN A 531 40.31 -17.56 -1.09
CA ASN A 531 41.11 -16.33 -1.23
C ASN A 531 40.43 -15.31 -2.16
N GLU A 532 39.80 -15.79 -3.24
CA GLU A 532 39.23 -14.95 -4.29
C GLU A 532 37.78 -14.51 -4.01
N TYR A 533 37.15 -14.95 -2.91
CA TYR A 533 35.72 -14.71 -2.68
C TYR A 533 35.31 -13.23 -2.68
N ALA A 534 36.13 -12.35 -2.08
CA ALA A 534 35.86 -10.91 -2.07
C ALA A 534 36.00 -10.30 -3.48
N ILE A 535 37.01 -10.74 -4.25
CA ILE A 535 37.23 -10.29 -5.63
C ILE A 535 36.08 -10.78 -6.52
N ASN A 536 35.65 -12.02 -6.34
CA ASN A 536 34.54 -12.61 -7.08
C ASN A 536 33.23 -11.84 -6.85
N TYR A 537 32.95 -11.40 -5.62
CA TYR A 537 31.79 -10.57 -5.33
C TYR A 537 31.86 -9.23 -6.07
N ILE A 538 33.00 -8.52 -5.96
CA ILE A 538 33.19 -7.20 -6.57
C ILE A 538 33.07 -7.28 -8.09
N GLU A 539 33.66 -8.29 -8.71
CA GLU A 539 33.59 -8.46 -10.16
C GLU A 539 32.20 -8.92 -10.64
N ALA A 540 31.55 -9.82 -9.91
CA ALA A 540 30.16 -10.19 -10.19
C ALA A 540 29.24 -8.96 -10.08
N THR A 541 29.47 -8.07 -9.12
CA THR A 541 28.70 -6.83 -8.93
C THR A 541 28.72 -5.98 -10.19
N ARG A 542 29.91 -5.73 -10.78
CA ARG A 542 30.04 -4.97 -12.04
C ARG A 542 29.23 -5.60 -13.16
N GLN A 543 29.34 -6.92 -13.32
CA GLN A 543 28.67 -7.63 -14.40
C GLN A 543 27.16 -7.70 -14.20
N ILE A 544 26.67 -7.87 -12.97
CA ILE A 544 25.24 -7.88 -12.66
C ILE A 544 24.63 -6.50 -12.94
N LYS A 545 25.25 -5.40 -12.50
CA LYS A 545 24.76 -4.04 -12.79
C LYS A 545 24.65 -3.77 -14.29
N GLN A 546 25.55 -4.32 -15.10
CA GLN A 546 25.50 -4.20 -16.56
C GLN A 546 24.39 -5.05 -17.20
N ARG A 547 24.15 -6.26 -16.69
CA ARG A 547 23.23 -7.24 -17.30
C ARG A 547 21.79 -7.15 -16.79
N CYS A 548 21.61 -6.60 -15.59
CA CYS A 548 20.32 -6.51 -14.90
C CYS A 548 19.99 -5.04 -14.60
N PRO A 549 19.69 -4.22 -15.63
CA PRO A 549 19.47 -2.78 -15.45
C PRO A 549 18.30 -2.50 -14.50
N GLY A 550 18.46 -1.48 -13.67
CA GLY A 550 17.48 -1.09 -12.65
C GLY A 550 17.56 -1.87 -11.34
N ALA A 551 18.16 -3.08 -11.33
CA ALA A 551 18.37 -3.82 -10.10
C ALA A 551 19.46 -3.21 -9.22
N MET A 552 19.30 -3.40 -7.91
CA MET A 552 20.26 -2.99 -6.90
C MET A 552 21.13 -4.17 -6.46
N ILE A 553 22.26 -3.89 -5.83
CA ILE A 553 23.16 -4.89 -5.24
C ILE A 553 23.31 -4.63 -3.75
N SER A 554 23.14 -5.70 -2.97
CA SER A 554 23.33 -5.76 -1.52
C SER A 554 24.23 -6.92 -1.12
N GLY A 555 24.59 -6.97 0.17
CA GLY A 555 25.25 -8.11 0.78
C GLY A 555 25.48 -7.90 2.28
N GLY A 556 25.57 -8.99 3.03
CA GLY A 556 25.97 -8.98 4.45
C GLY A 556 27.45 -8.65 4.62
N VAL A 557 27.76 -7.39 4.87
CA VAL A 557 29.15 -6.86 4.92
C VAL A 557 29.93 -7.53 6.04
N SER A 558 29.27 -7.79 7.17
CA SER A 558 29.86 -8.47 8.33
C SER A 558 30.45 -9.85 8.02
N ASN A 559 29.98 -10.55 6.98
CA ASN A 559 30.38 -11.91 6.63
C ASN A 559 31.84 -12.01 6.16
N ILE A 560 32.36 -10.99 5.48
CA ILE A 560 33.72 -11.01 4.91
C ILE A 560 34.80 -11.23 5.98
N SER A 561 34.54 -10.75 7.20
CA SER A 561 35.50 -10.71 8.30
C SER A 561 35.20 -11.73 9.40
N PHE A 562 34.37 -12.75 9.14
CA PHE A 562 34.04 -13.78 10.13
C PHE A 562 35.25 -14.57 10.66
N SER A 563 36.30 -14.73 9.86
CA SER A 563 37.56 -15.35 10.29
C SER A 563 38.25 -14.60 11.45
N PHE A 564 37.88 -13.35 11.70
CA PHE A 564 38.47 -12.47 12.73
C PHE A 564 37.49 -12.09 13.84
N ARG A 565 36.44 -12.89 14.08
CA ARG A 565 35.52 -12.67 15.21
C ARG A 565 36.28 -12.51 16.53
N GLY A 566 36.03 -11.41 17.24
CA GLY A 566 36.74 -11.03 18.47
C GLY A 566 37.78 -9.92 18.29
N ASN A 567 38.16 -9.57 17.05
CA ASN A 567 39.05 -8.45 16.75
C ASN A 567 38.34 -7.37 15.91
N ASN A 568 37.59 -6.49 16.58
CA ASN A 568 36.75 -5.50 15.90
C ASN A 568 37.56 -4.52 15.03
N VAL A 569 38.76 -4.11 15.46
CA VAL A 569 39.61 -3.18 14.70
C VAL A 569 39.95 -3.74 13.32
N VAL A 570 40.33 -5.02 13.24
CA VAL A 570 40.61 -5.67 11.96
C VAL A 570 39.35 -5.84 11.13
N ARG A 571 38.23 -6.24 11.76
CA ARG A 571 36.96 -6.43 11.05
C ARG A 571 36.46 -5.13 10.42
N GLU A 572 36.43 -4.04 11.17
CA GLU A 572 36.01 -2.72 10.70
C GLU A 572 36.92 -2.19 9.58
N ALA A 573 38.24 -2.41 9.69
CA ALA A 573 39.17 -2.06 8.62
C ALA A 573 38.92 -2.89 7.34
N MET A 574 38.62 -4.18 7.46
CA MET A 574 38.23 -5.03 6.32
C MET A 574 36.92 -4.56 5.70
N HIS A 575 35.92 -4.19 6.51
CA HIS A 575 34.65 -3.67 6.04
C HIS A 575 34.84 -2.39 5.22
N ALA A 576 35.59 -1.43 5.75
CA ALA A 576 35.86 -0.16 5.06
C ALA A 576 36.60 -0.37 3.72
N ALA A 577 37.64 -1.22 3.72
CA ALA A 577 38.40 -1.52 2.49
C ALA A 577 37.54 -2.23 1.44
N PHE A 578 36.71 -3.20 1.87
CA PHE A 578 35.81 -3.90 0.98
C PHE A 578 34.73 -2.98 0.39
N LEU A 579 34.05 -2.21 1.25
CA LEU A 579 32.99 -1.28 0.84
C LEU A 579 33.52 -0.24 -0.15
N TYR A 580 34.72 0.30 0.07
CA TYR A 580 35.34 1.25 -0.87
C TYR A 580 35.38 0.69 -2.30
N HIS A 581 35.82 -0.56 -2.48
CA HIS A 581 35.90 -1.18 -3.80
C HIS A 581 34.56 -1.71 -4.31
N ALA A 582 33.71 -2.24 -3.44
CA ALA A 582 32.40 -2.76 -3.80
C ALA A 582 31.46 -1.64 -4.27
N ILE A 583 31.46 -0.49 -3.60
CA ILE A 583 30.69 0.70 -4.00
C ILE A 583 31.16 1.19 -5.36
N GLN A 584 32.47 1.26 -5.60
CA GLN A 584 33.02 1.60 -6.92
C GLN A 584 32.63 0.62 -8.03
N ALA A 585 32.38 -0.66 -7.67
CA ALA A 585 31.88 -1.67 -8.59
C ALA A 585 30.36 -1.57 -8.83
N GLY A 586 29.63 -0.83 -8.00
CA GLY A 586 28.19 -0.62 -8.10
C GLY A 586 27.36 -1.31 -7.03
N MET A 587 27.93 -1.59 -5.85
CA MET A 587 27.16 -2.01 -4.67
C MET A 587 26.38 -0.82 -4.11
N ASP A 588 25.06 -0.95 -3.98
CA ASP A 588 24.16 0.17 -3.68
C ASP A 588 23.80 0.26 -2.19
N MET A 589 23.73 -0.89 -1.51
CA MET A 589 23.36 -1.01 -0.10
C MET A 589 24.05 -2.20 0.58
N GLY A 590 23.99 -2.31 1.90
CA GLY A 590 24.53 -3.48 2.61
C GLY A 590 24.08 -3.56 4.06
N ILE A 591 24.08 -4.80 4.58
CA ILE A 591 23.68 -5.20 5.94
C ILE A 591 24.93 -5.27 6.83
#